data_AF-S7PYB8-F1
#
_entry.id   AF-S7PYB8-F1
#
_cell.length_a   1.000
_cell.length_b   1.000
_cell.length_c   1.000
_cell.angle_alpha   90.00
_cell.angle_beta   90.00
_cell.angle_gamma   90.00
#
_symmetry.space_group_name_H-M   'P 1'
#
loop_
_entity.id
_entity.type
_entity.pdbx_description
1 polymer ?
#
loop_
_entity_poly.entity_id
_entity_poly.type
_entity_poly.pdbx_seq_one_letter_code
_entity_poly.pdbx_strand_id
1 'polypeptide(L)'
;MRPPESETDAQRRARLEKEQESKRISDEIDEQIRQEREKLKKYKEDVKLLLLGQAESGKSTLQKQFQLMYNPASLERERLSWRTVVYFNVVRSIRRILDTLEAYDDASDDGSATSGHGDGTDTVTGSPSSAHALQSNYAGSSQSHLPRSDSAPPASESQKQIATLRLRLSPLVLAEAGLGDRLSGGVTVSGSGKGGVFVRNGWQNRTLLGRRQGRASIDSRNTELKGDAAIKDEMVEDVARMLDASKDDIKELWEHPTVRRMISKRKLRLEEWSHFFLNDIMRIAQPGYTPTIDDILHARIQTMGVAEHTFDVDLHGKSVTWHLFDVGGARGQRHSWIPYFDDANAIIFVAPISAFDQYLEEDARTNRIDDSLQLFTQICSNQLLKKVHLVLFLNKTDVLQAKLASGLKVNKYITSFGDRPNEYESVVSYFRAHFLQVHKKNNENKRVLYTHLTNVTDTLATQSIIANVRDSIFRGYLKSAALV
;
A
#
# COMPACT_ATOMS: atom_id res chain seq x y z
N MET A 1 19.40 -7.10 -61.09
CA MET A 1 18.76 -7.35 -62.40
C MET A 1 19.61 -6.71 -63.49
N ARG A 2 19.67 -7.26 -64.71
CA ARG A 2 20.37 -6.59 -65.83
C ARG A 2 19.56 -5.39 -66.33
N PRO A 3 20.19 -4.27 -66.72
CA PRO A 3 19.48 -3.09 -67.23
C PRO A 3 18.74 -3.40 -68.55
N PRO A 4 17.63 -2.71 -68.86
CA PRO A 4 16.96 -2.81 -70.16
C PRO A 4 17.83 -2.26 -71.30
N GLU A 5 17.85 -2.91 -72.46
CA GLU A 5 18.70 -2.53 -73.60
C GLU A 5 18.30 -1.20 -74.29
N SER A 6 17.11 -0.65 -73.99
CA SER A 6 16.56 0.58 -74.58
C SER A 6 16.47 1.77 -73.60
N GLU A 7 17.25 1.76 -72.52
CA GLU A 7 17.25 2.81 -71.48
C GLU A 7 17.86 4.13 -72.01
N THR A 8 17.13 5.24 -71.89
CA THR A 8 17.67 6.59 -72.15
C THR A 8 18.58 7.06 -71.02
N ASP A 9 19.53 7.97 -71.30
CA ASP A 9 20.48 8.48 -70.28
C ASP A 9 19.82 9.11 -69.05
N ALA A 10 18.62 9.68 -69.21
CA ALA A 10 17.82 10.20 -68.11
C ALA A 10 17.22 9.08 -67.24
N GLN A 11 16.73 8.01 -67.87
CA GLN A 11 16.21 6.82 -67.17
C GLN A 11 17.31 6.08 -66.42
N ARG A 12 18.53 6.02 -66.99
CA ARG A 12 19.73 5.46 -66.33
C ARG A 12 20.09 6.22 -65.06
N ARG A 13 20.11 7.55 -65.11
CA ARG A 13 20.40 8.38 -63.94
C ARG A 13 19.35 8.21 -62.85
N ALA A 14 18.07 8.26 -63.19
CA ALA A 14 16.98 8.06 -62.23
C ALA A 14 17.01 6.66 -61.59
N ARG A 15 17.33 5.60 -62.35
CA ARG A 15 17.49 4.25 -61.81
C ARG A 15 18.66 4.15 -60.84
N LEU A 16 19.82 4.72 -61.19
CA LEU A 16 21.00 4.72 -60.33
C LEU A 16 20.78 5.53 -59.06
N GLU A 17 20.11 6.68 -59.13
CA GLU A 17 19.72 7.47 -57.96
C GLU A 17 18.76 6.68 -57.06
N LYS A 18 17.75 6.02 -57.64
CA LYS A 18 16.82 5.17 -56.89
C LYS A 18 17.50 3.94 -56.28
N GLU A 19 18.46 3.32 -56.97
CA GLU A 19 19.28 2.22 -56.43
C GLU A 19 20.19 2.72 -55.30
N GLN A 20 20.79 3.91 -55.42
CA GLN A 20 21.59 4.53 -54.36
C GLN A 20 20.74 4.90 -53.14
N GLU A 21 19.57 5.47 -53.34
CA GLU A 21 18.62 5.80 -52.28
C GLU A 21 18.10 4.54 -51.58
N SER A 22 17.71 3.52 -52.36
CA SER A 22 17.29 2.22 -51.81
C SER A 22 18.40 1.56 -51.01
N LYS A 23 19.65 1.65 -51.48
CA LYS A 23 20.81 1.12 -50.75
C LYS A 23 21.05 1.90 -49.46
N ARG A 24 20.98 3.24 -49.48
CA ARG A 24 21.10 4.07 -48.26
C ARG A 24 20.03 3.72 -47.23
N ILE A 25 18.77 3.57 -47.65
CA ILE A 25 17.67 3.18 -46.76
C ILE A 25 17.91 1.77 -46.20
N SER A 26 18.36 0.83 -47.04
CA SER A 26 18.70 -0.53 -46.58
C SER A 26 19.83 -0.52 -45.54
N ASP A 27 20.90 0.22 -45.80
CA ASP A 27 22.05 0.33 -44.89
C ASP A 27 21.65 0.98 -43.56
N GLU A 28 20.75 1.98 -43.58
CA GLU A 28 20.21 2.61 -42.36
C GLU A 28 19.32 1.65 -41.55
N ILE A 29 18.47 0.87 -42.22
CA ILE A 29 17.64 -0.15 -41.57
C ILE A 29 18.52 -1.23 -40.94
N ASP A 30 19.53 -1.72 -41.64
CA ASP A 30 20.45 -2.74 -41.13
C ASP A 30 21.23 -2.23 -39.90
N GLU A 31 21.63 -0.95 -39.89
CA GLU A 31 22.26 -0.32 -38.74
C GLU A 31 21.31 -0.19 -37.55
N GLN A 32 20.04 0.20 -37.77
CA GLN A 32 19.02 0.24 -36.72
C GLN A 32 18.78 -1.15 -36.12
N ILE A 33 18.65 -2.19 -36.96
CA ILE A 33 18.49 -3.59 -36.52
C ILE A 33 19.71 -4.03 -35.71
N ARG A 34 20.93 -3.66 -36.12
CA ARG A 34 22.16 -3.98 -35.37
C ARG A 34 22.12 -3.34 -33.98
N GLN A 35 21.78 -2.05 -33.90
CA GLN A 35 21.70 -1.33 -32.63
C GLN A 35 20.60 -1.91 -31.72
N GLU A 36 19.44 -2.26 -32.26
CA GLU A 36 18.39 -2.96 -31.51
C GLU A 36 18.85 -4.32 -31.01
N ARG A 37 19.56 -5.09 -31.84
CA ARG A 37 20.09 -6.41 -31.45
C ARG A 37 21.12 -6.31 -30.34
N GLU A 38 21.96 -5.27 -30.34
CA GLU A 38 22.91 -5.01 -29.26
C GLU A 38 22.21 -4.56 -27.97
N LYS A 39 21.19 -3.70 -28.06
CA LYS A 39 20.34 -3.33 -26.92
C LYS A 39 19.63 -4.55 -26.34
N LEU A 40 19.07 -5.42 -27.18
CA LEU A 40 18.44 -6.68 -26.79
C LEU A 40 19.44 -7.65 -26.14
N LYS A 41 20.69 -7.69 -26.61
CA LYS A 41 21.73 -8.51 -25.96
C LYS A 41 22.04 -8.00 -24.56
N LYS A 42 22.20 -6.69 -24.37
CA LYS A 42 22.38 -6.10 -23.03
C LYS A 42 21.16 -6.38 -22.14
N TYR A 43 19.96 -6.18 -22.67
CA TYR A 43 18.72 -6.44 -21.94
C TYR A 43 18.52 -7.91 -21.54
N LYS A 44 19.12 -8.85 -22.29
CA LYS A 44 19.16 -10.28 -21.90
C LYS A 44 20.10 -10.58 -20.74
N GLU A 45 21.07 -9.71 -20.47
CA GLU A 45 21.95 -9.81 -19.30
C GLU A 45 21.32 -9.19 -18.06
N ASP A 46 20.30 -8.34 -18.23
CA ASP A 46 19.58 -7.70 -17.14
C ASP A 46 18.74 -8.72 -16.34
N VAL A 47 18.56 -8.43 -15.06
CA VAL A 47 17.77 -9.26 -14.14
C VAL A 47 16.45 -8.58 -13.83
N LYS A 48 15.34 -9.24 -14.19
CA LYS A 48 13.98 -8.79 -13.94
C LYS A 48 13.39 -9.43 -12.69
N LEU A 49 12.98 -8.58 -11.75
CA LEU A 49 12.40 -8.96 -10.48
C LEU A 49 10.97 -8.42 -10.36
N LEU A 50 10.03 -9.29 -10.05
CA LEU A 50 8.64 -8.89 -9.77
C LEU A 50 8.38 -8.92 -8.26
N LEU A 51 7.89 -7.80 -7.70
CA LEU A 51 7.35 -7.78 -6.35
C LEU A 51 5.86 -8.10 -6.39
N LEU A 52 5.47 -9.28 -5.90
CA LEU A 52 4.07 -9.72 -5.88
C LEU A 52 3.55 -9.89 -4.46
N GLY A 53 2.23 -9.83 -4.29
CA GLY A 53 1.57 -9.97 -2.99
C GLY A 53 0.38 -9.03 -2.86
N GLN A 54 -0.50 -9.31 -1.88
CA GLN A 54 -1.70 -8.51 -1.65
C GLN A 54 -1.40 -7.03 -1.34
N ALA A 55 -2.43 -6.17 -1.38
CA ALA A 55 -2.29 -4.79 -0.94
C ALA A 55 -1.71 -4.73 0.48
N GLU A 56 -0.86 -3.73 0.75
CA GLU A 56 -0.25 -3.47 2.07
C GLU A 56 0.55 -4.64 2.66
N SER A 57 1.02 -5.58 1.83
CA SER A 57 1.88 -6.66 2.29
C SER A 57 3.31 -6.24 2.64
N GLY A 58 3.76 -5.07 2.16
CA GLY A 58 5.11 -4.54 2.35
C GLY A 58 5.94 -4.39 1.06
N LYS A 59 5.35 -4.61 -0.13
CA LYS A 59 6.06 -4.49 -1.42
C LYS A 59 6.74 -3.14 -1.64
N SER A 60 6.01 -2.03 -1.55
CA SER A 60 6.59 -0.70 -1.75
C SER A 60 7.61 -0.35 -0.66
N THR A 61 7.48 -0.88 0.56
CA THR A 61 8.52 -0.74 1.60
C THR A 61 9.77 -1.54 1.23
N LEU A 62 9.61 -2.76 0.72
CA LEU A 62 10.71 -3.55 0.20
C LEU A 62 11.40 -2.86 -1.00
N GLN A 63 10.64 -2.25 -1.92
CA GLN A 63 11.18 -1.45 -3.02
C GLN A 63 12.05 -0.30 -2.48
N LYS A 64 11.60 0.43 -1.45
CA LYS A 64 12.41 1.47 -0.79
C LYS A 64 13.69 0.89 -0.18
N GLN A 65 13.67 -0.33 0.35
CA GLN A 65 14.89 -1.00 0.85
C GLN A 65 15.88 -1.33 -0.27
N PHE A 66 15.40 -1.75 -1.45
CA PHE A 66 16.24 -1.87 -2.64
C PHE A 66 16.86 -0.52 -3.05
N GLN A 67 16.07 0.55 -3.01
CA GLN A 67 16.55 1.90 -3.30
C GLN A 67 17.61 2.35 -2.28
N LEU A 68 17.40 2.11 -0.98
CA LEU A 68 18.41 2.38 0.06
C LEU A 68 19.71 1.62 -0.16
N MET A 69 19.62 0.36 -0.60
CA MET A 69 20.78 -0.50 -0.75
C MET A 69 21.60 -0.19 -2.01
N TYR A 70 20.95 0.13 -3.13
CA TYR A 70 21.62 0.25 -4.44
C TYR A 70 21.61 1.66 -5.02
N ASN A 71 20.72 2.55 -4.58
CA ASN A 71 20.66 3.94 -5.04
C ASN A 71 20.20 4.91 -3.92
N PRO A 72 20.95 5.00 -2.80
CA PRO A 72 20.55 5.82 -1.65
C PRO A 72 20.43 7.32 -2.00
N ALA A 73 21.27 7.81 -2.93
CA ALA A 73 21.22 9.20 -3.40
C ALA A 73 19.88 9.56 -4.04
N SER A 74 19.19 8.61 -4.69
CA SER A 74 17.84 8.86 -5.20
C SER A 74 16.84 9.12 -4.08
N LEU A 75 16.90 8.33 -3.00
CA LEU A 75 15.98 8.49 -1.88
C LEU A 75 16.24 9.82 -1.14
N GLU A 76 17.50 10.23 -1.02
CA GLU A 76 17.86 11.53 -0.45
C GLU A 76 17.27 12.69 -1.24
N ARG A 77 17.32 12.65 -2.58
CA ARG A 77 16.68 13.68 -3.43
C ARG A 77 15.16 13.72 -3.25
N GLU A 78 14.54 12.58 -2.96
CA GLU A 78 13.10 12.47 -2.74
C GLU A 78 12.68 12.80 -1.30
N ARG A 79 13.61 12.90 -0.34
CA ARG A 79 13.35 13.00 1.11
C ARG A 79 12.34 14.09 1.47
N LEU A 80 12.47 15.29 0.90
CA LEU A 80 11.55 16.39 1.18
C LEU A 80 10.14 16.16 0.63
N SER A 81 10.01 15.39 -0.47
CA SER A 81 8.70 15.02 -1.03
C SER A 81 7.90 14.14 -0.08
N TRP A 82 8.60 13.27 0.66
CA TRP A 82 7.98 12.38 1.65
C TRP A 82 7.37 13.12 2.83
N ARG A 83 7.77 14.37 3.09
CA ARG A 83 7.19 15.19 4.17
C ARG A 83 5.68 15.37 3.98
N THR A 84 5.25 15.62 2.73
CA THR A 84 3.82 15.73 2.38
C THR A 84 3.06 14.44 2.66
N VAL A 85 3.68 13.28 2.40
CA VAL A 85 3.08 11.96 2.65
C VAL A 85 2.96 11.68 4.14
N VAL A 86 4.00 11.98 4.92
CA VAL A 86 4.00 11.85 6.38
C VAL A 86 2.89 12.71 6.98
N TYR A 87 2.81 13.98 6.59
CA TYR A 87 1.74 14.87 7.06
C TYR A 87 0.36 14.36 6.67
N PHE A 88 0.16 13.93 5.42
CA PHE A 88 -1.10 13.32 5.00
C PHE A 88 -1.47 12.10 5.86
N ASN A 89 -0.51 11.21 6.13
CA ASN A 89 -0.73 10.02 6.97
C ASN A 89 -1.09 10.39 8.41
N VAL A 90 -0.44 11.41 8.99
CA VAL A 90 -0.75 11.92 10.33
C VAL A 90 -2.16 12.51 10.39
N VAL A 91 -2.48 13.47 9.49
CA VAL A 91 -3.79 14.13 9.47
C VAL A 91 -4.91 13.12 9.23
N ARG A 92 -4.72 12.18 8.31
CA ARG A 92 -5.69 11.10 8.06
C ARG A 92 -5.92 10.23 9.30
N SER A 93 -4.85 9.92 10.05
CA SER A 93 -4.97 9.15 11.29
C SER A 93 -5.80 9.89 12.33
N ILE A 94 -5.56 11.20 12.48
CA ILE A 94 -6.32 12.07 13.40
C ILE A 94 -7.80 12.11 13.00
N ARG A 95 -8.08 12.36 11.72
CA ARG A 95 -9.44 12.35 11.18
C ARG A 95 -10.14 11.02 11.49
N ARG A 96 -9.47 9.90 11.25
CA ARG A 96 -10.04 8.56 11.51
C ARG A 96 -10.39 8.33 12.98
N ILE A 97 -9.56 8.83 13.90
CA ILE A 97 -9.84 8.78 15.34
C ILE A 97 -11.10 9.59 15.64
N LEU A 98 -11.16 10.84 15.19
CA LEU A 98 -12.27 11.76 15.46
C LEU A 98 -13.60 11.26 14.88
N ASP A 99 -13.62 10.83 13.62
CA ASP A 99 -14.82 10.28 12.96
C ASP A 99 -15.35 9.04 13.70
N THR A 100 -14.45 8.21 14.26
CA THR A 100 -14.86 7.01 15.01
C THR A 100 -15.36 7.35 16.41
N LEU A 101 -14.83 8.41 17.03
CA LEU A 101 -15.32 8.91 18.32
C LEU A 101 -16.72 9.50 18.19
N GLU A 102 -16.98 10.30 17.16
CA GLU A 102 -18.31 10.84 16.87
C GLU A 102 -19.36 9.73 16.72
N ALA A 103 -19.08 8.74 15.85
CA ALA A 103 -19.99 7.62 15.66
C ALA A 103 -20.18 6.76 16.93
N TYR A 104 -19.22 6.79 17.86
CA TYR A 104 -19.31 6.07 19.13
C TYR A 104 -20.17 6.82 20.15
N ASP A 105 -20.06 8.15 20.20
CA ASP A 105 -20.87 9.00 21.07
C ASP A 105 -22.35 8.92 20.65
N ASP A 106 -22.65 9.03 19.35
CA ASP A 106 -24.02 8.90 18.81
C ASP A 106 -24.67 7.54 19.18
N ALA A 107 -23.92 6.45 19.10
CA ALA A 107 -24.40 5.12 19.44
C ALA A 107 -24.57 4.88 20.95
N SER A 108 -23.95 5.71 21.79
CA SER A 108 -24.07 5.61 23.25
C SER A 108 -25.31 6.33 23.79
N ASP A 109 -25.77 7.38 23.10
CA ASP A 109 -26.99 8.11 23.47
C ASP A 109 -28.28 7.32 23.12
N ASP A 110 -28.31 6.63 21.97
CA ASP A 110 -29.46 5.80 21.52
C ASP A 110 -29.69 4.53 22.36
N GLY A 111 -28.71 4.12 23.18
CA GLY A 111 -28.81 2.92 24.04
C GLY A 111 -29.47 3.16 25.41
N SER A 112 -29.84 4.41 25.73
CA SER A 112 -30.35 4.78 27.05
C SER A 112 -31.88 4.73 27.20
N ALA A 113 -32.62 4.40 26.13
CA ALA A 113 -34.08 4.44 26.10
C ALA A 113 -34.78 3.07 26.06
N THR A 114 -34.26 2.01 26.72
CA THR A 114 -35.06 0.82 27.07
C THR A 114 -34.45 0.04 28.25
N SER A 115 -34.79 0.43 29.48
CA SER A 115 -34.64 -0.42 30.67
C SER A 115 -35.72 -0.11 31.70
N GLY A 116 -36.98 -0.34 31.32
CA GLY A 116 -38.10 -0.42 32.26
C GLY A 116 -38.71 -1.81 32.23
N HIS A 117 -38.16 -2.75 33.01
CA HIS A 117 -38.82 -3.98 33.50
C HIS A 117 -38.31 -4.11 34.94
N GLY A 118 -39.13 -4.01 35.99
CA GLY A 118 -40.43 -4.66 36.15
C GLY A 118 -40.18 -5.93 36.95
N ASP A 119 -40.02 -5.77 38.27
CA ASP A 119 -39.84 -6.85 39.24
C ASP A 119 -41.10 -7.73 39.28
N GLY A 120 -40.92 -9.05 39.13
CA GLY A 120 -42.00 -10.02 39.04
C GLY A 120 -41.85 -11.06 40.13
N THR A 121 -42.85 -11.17 41.00
CA THR A 121 -43.05 -12.26 41.95
C THR A 121 -44.36 -13.01 41.64
N ASP A 122 -44.20 -14.33 41.48
CA ASP A 122 -45.11 -15.48 41.58
C ASP A 122 -46.65 -15.34 41.57
N THR A 123 -47.35 -16.09 40.69
CA THR A 123 -48.11 -17.33 41.00
C THR A 123 -49.17 -17.74 39.94
N VAL A 124 -49.01 -18.95 39.41
CA VAL A 124 -49.96 -20.04 39.04
C VAL A 124 -51.49 -19.76 38.85
N THR A 125 -52.02 -19.97 37.63
CA THR A 125 -53.12 -20.93 37.22
C THR A 125 -53.89 -20.51 35.95
N GLY A 126 -54.20 -21.49 35.08
CA GLY A 126 -55.45 -21.55 34.28
C GLY A 126 -55.45 -21.01 32.83
N SER A 127 -55.57 -21.92 31.86
CA SER A 127 -56.09 -21.64 30.49
C SER A 127 -57.62 -21.89 30.43
N PRO A 128 -58.35 -21.77 29.29
CA PRO A 128 -58.18 -20.94 28.08
C PRO A 128 -59.49 -20.19 27.67
N SER A 129 -59.42 -19.22 26.74
CA SER A 129 -60.31 -19.10 25.54
C SER A 129 -60.63 -17.68 25.06
N SER A 130 -60.80 -17.63 23.73
CA SER A 130 -61.68 -16.79 22.90
C SER A 130 -61.35 -15.32 22.66
N ALA A 131 -60.97 -15.09 21.39
CA ALA A 131 -61.31 -13.99 20.50
C ALA A 131 -62.46 -13.07 20.91
N HIS A 132 -62.29 -11.76 20.69
CA HIS A 132 -63.23 -10.94 19.92
C HIS A 132 -62.58 -9.61 19.50
N ALA A 133 -62.69 -9.31 18.21
CA ALA A 133 -62.49 -7.97 17.66
C ALA A 133 -63.68 -7.06 18.01
N LEU A 134 -63.45 -5.74 18.02
CA LEU A 134 -64.31 -4.62 17.55
C LEU A 134 -63.69 -3.30 18.08
N GLN A 135 -63.13 -2.45 17.22
CA GLN A 135 -63.76 -1.32 16.52
C GLN A 135 -64.11 -0.08 17.37
N SER A 136 -63.42 1.01 16.99
CA SER A 136 -63.91 2.36 16.73
C SER A 136 -64.27 3.34 17.86
N ASN A 137 -63.61 4.51 17.73
CA ASN A 137 -64.09 5.87 17.89
C ASN A 137 -64.56 6.36 19.26
N TYR A 138 -63.76 7.26 19.85
CA TYR A 138 -64.29 8.52 20.38
C TYR A 138 -63.28 9.65 20.19
N ALA A 139 -63.71 10.70 19.51
CA ALA A 139 -63.05 11.99 19.44
C ALA A 139 -63.31 12.75 20.75
N GLY A 140 -62.25 13.29 21.35
CA GLY A 140 -62.32 14.14 22.53
C GLY A 140 -61.12 15.08 22.53
N SER A 141 -61.41 16.34 22.19
CA SER A 141 -60.47 17.47 22.27
C SER A 141 -60.10 17.75 23.73
N SER A 142 -58.81 17.69 24.04
CA SER A 142 -58.21 18.36 25.20
C SER A 142 -56.77 18.75 24.86
N GLN A 143 -56.53 20.05 24.74
CA GLN A 143 -55.18 20.63 24.83
C GLN A 143 -54.67 20.45 26.26
N SER A 144 -53.56 19.74 26.45
CA SER A 144 -52.64 19.99 27.57
C SER A 144 -51.34 19.21 27.42
N HIS A 145 -50.22 19.96 27.37
CA HIS A 145 -48.83 19.55 27.60
C HIS A 145 -48.09 18.77 26.50
N LEU A 146 -47.44 19.53 25.62
CA LEU A 146 -46.14 19.16 25.06
C LEU A 146 -45.12 19.09 26.21
N PRO A 147 -44.37 17.98 26.41
CA PRO A 147 -43.15 18.06 27.19
C PRO A 147 -42.13 18.85 26.35
N ARG A 148 -41.83 20.05 26.84
CA ARG A 148 -40.66 20.82 26.44
C ARG A 148 -39.41 19.98 26.73
N SER A 149 -38.60 19.78 25.70
CA SER A 149 -37.15 19.63 25.76
C SER A 149 -36.60 19.03 27.06
N ASP A 150 -36.57 17.70 27.13
CA ASP A 150 -35.62 17.06 28.02
C ASP A 150 -34.23 17.39 27.46
N SER A 151 -33.56 18.30 28.16
CA SER A 151 -32.13 18.56 27.98
C SER A 151 -31.41 17.22 28.03
N ALA A 152 -30.65 16.90 26.97
CA ALA A 152 -29.75 15.77 26.95
C ALA A 152 -28.96 15.69 28.27
N PRO A 153 -28.73 14.49 28.83
CA PRO A 153 -27.95 14.34 30.05
C PRO A 153 -26.61 15.08 29.90
N PRO A 154 -26.11 15.75 30.96
CA PRO A 154 -24.88 16.51 30.85
C PRO A 154 -23.75 15.59 30.41
N ALA A 155 -23.19 15.87 29.22
CA ALA A 155 -22.09 15.11 28.66
C ALA A 155 -21.00 14.91 29.71
N SER A 156 -20.50 13.68 29.81
CA SER A 156 -19.40 13.33 30.72
C SER A 156 -18.20 14.25 30.46
N GLU A 157 -17.38 14.48 31.49
CA GLU A 157 -16.17 15.32 31.37
C GLU A 157 -15.27 14.85 30.22
N SER A 158 -15.17 13.54 30.02
CA SER A 158 -14.44 12.93 28.90
C SER A 158 -15.05 13.25 27.53
N GLN A 159 -16.38 13.27 27.40
CA GLN A 159 -17.06 13.68 26.15
C GLN A 159 -16.83 15.17 25.86
N LYS A 160 -16.85 16.03 26.89
CA LYS A 160 -16.54 17.46 26.74
C LYS A 160 -15.10 17.69 26.29
N GLN A 161 -14.15 16.90 26.83
CA GLN A 161 -12.75 16.94 26.43
C GLN A 161 -12.58 16.53 24.96
N ILE A 162 -13.20 15.43 24.54
CA ILE A 162 -13.18 14.97 23.13
C ILE A 162 -13.79 16.03 22.20
N ALA A 163 -14.94 16.62 22.56
CA ALA A 163 -15.57 17.67 21.76
C ALA A 163 -14.67 18.91 21.61
N THR A 164 -13.96 19.27 22.69
CA THR A 164 -12.99 20.38 22.67
C THR A 164 -11.80 20.08 21.75
N LEU A 165 -11.22 18.88 21.86
CA LEU A 165 -10.13 18.43 20.99
C LEU A 165 -10.58 18.40 19.52
N ARG A 166 -11.80 17.93 19.24
CA ARG A 166 -12.38 17.92 17.90
C ARG A 166 -12.49 19.31 17.30
N LEU A 167 -12.97 20.28 18.08
CA LEU A 167 -13.06 21.68 17.65
C LEU A 167 -11.68 22.26 17.31
N ARG A 168 -10.69 22.02 18.18
CA ARG A 168 -9.32 22.54 18.02
C ARG A 168 -8.56 21.89 16.86
N LEU A 169 -8.79 20.61 16.61
CA LEU A 169 -8.15 19.85 15.53
C LEU A 169 -8.87 19.97 14.18
N SER A 170 -10.07 20.56 14.15
CA SER A 170 -10.88 20.72 12.94
C SER A 170 -10.13 21.40 11.77
N PRO A 171 -9.40 22.52 11.97
CA PRO A 171 -8.64 23.14 10.88
C PRO A 171 -7.62 22.17 10.27
N LEU A 172 -6.90 21.41 11.10
CA LEU A 172 -5.90 20.46 10.64
C LEU A 172 -6.54 19.33 9.81
N VAL A 173 -7.69 18.82 10.25
CA VAL A 173 -8.43 17.78 9.52
C VAL A 173 -8.90 18.28 8.15
N LEU A 174 -9.32 19.54 8.05
CA LEU A 174 -9.73 20.14 6.76
C LEU A 174 -8.57 20.21 5.75
N ALA A 175 -7.32 20.28 6.21
CA ALA A 175 -6.15 20.29 5.34
C ALA A 175 -5.86 18.93 4.67
N GLU A 176 -6.45 17.82 5.16
CA GLU A 176 -6.24 16.47 4.60
C GLU A 176 -6.55 16.41 3.10
N ALA A 177 -7.67 17.01 2.69
CA ALA A 177 -8.12 17.00 1.30
C ALA A 177 -7.12 17.71 0.37
N GLY A 178 -6.56 18.83 0.83
CA GLY A 178 -5.54 19.59 0.08
C GLY A 178 -4.24 18.81 -0.09
N LEU A 179 -3.79 18.12 0.98
CA LEU A 179 -2.63 17.22 0.91
C LEU A 179 -2.88 16.07 -0.06
N GLY A 180 -4.07 15.45 -0.01
CA GLY A 180 -4.45 14.36 -0.91
C GLY A 180 -4.51 14.78 -2.38
N ASP A 181 -5.08 15.95 -2.68
CA ASP A 181 -5.11 16.50 -4.03
C ASP A 181 -3.69 16.82 -4.53
N ARG A 182 -2.83 17.37 -3.67
CA ARG A 182 -1.43 17.65 -4.03
C ARG A 182 -0.65 16.39 -4.38
N LEU A 183 -0.84 15.31 -3.62
CA LEU A 183 -0.17 14.03 -3.86
C LEU A 183 -0.69 13.35 -5.14
N SER A 184 -2.00 13.28 -5.29
CA SER A 184 -2.64 12.63 -6.46
C SER A 184 -2.41 13.42 -7.75
N GLY A 185 -2.37 14.75 -7.65
CA GLY A 185 -2.31 15.67 -8.78
C GLY A 185 -3.59 15.62 -9.62
N GLY A 186 -4.75 15.62 -8.95
CA GLY A 186 -6.08 15.63 -9.58
C GLY A 186 -6.57 14.27 -10.10
N VAL A 187 -5.92 13.16 -9.71
CA VAL A 187 -6.33 11.81 -10.12
C VAL A 187 -7.35 11.26 -9.13
N THR A 188 -8.61 11.13 -9.55
CA THR A 188 -9.65 10.45 -8.79
C THR A 188 -9.85 9.03 -9.33
N VAL A 189 -9.74 8.03 -8.46
CA VAL A 189 -10.00 6.62 -8.81
C VAL A 189 -11.43 6.28 -8.36
N SER A 190 -12.33 6.06 -9.32
CA SER A 190 -13.71 5.64 -9.03
C SER A 190 -13.73 4.23 -8.40
N GLY A 191 -14.48 4.05 -7.32
CA GLY A 191 -14.70 2.75 -6.67
C GLY A 191 -13.76 2.37 -5.52
N SER A 192 -12.80 3.22 -5.13
CA SER A 192 -11.86 2.94 -4.03
C SER A 192 -12.46 3.19 -2.64
N GLY A 193 -13.66 2.63 -2.36
CA GLY A 193 -14.40 2.81 -1.10
C GLY A 193 -13.51 3.21 0.09
N LYS A 194 -13.66 4.46 0.56
CA LYS A 194 -12.86 5.14 1.60
C LYS A 194 -11.52 5.78 1.17
N GLY A 195 -11.58 6.71 0.20
CA GLY A 195 -10.70 7.89 0.19
C GLY A 195 -9.18 7.63 0.16
N GLY A 196 -8.71 6.52 -0.42
CA GLY A 196 -7.28 6.28 -0.63
C GLY A 196 -6.67 7.30 -1.59
N VAL A 197 -5.46 7.79 -1.30
CA VAL A 197 -4.72 8.69 -2.18
C VAL A 197 -3.80 7.88 -3.08
N PHE A 198 -4.05 8.01 -4.38
CA PHE A 198 -3.33 7.32 -5.44
C PHE A 198 -2.37 8.25 -6.15
N VAL A 199 -1.13 7.80 -6.35
CA VAL A 199 -0.10 8.56 -7.05
C VAL A 199 0.40 7.86 -8.31
N ARG A 200 0.76 8.66 -9.31
CA ARG A 200 1.44 8.20 -10.52
C ARG A 200 2.95 8.29 -10.35
N ASN A 201 3.68 7.66 -11.26
CA ASN A 201 5.14 7.78 -11.34
C ASN A 201 5.55 9.26 -11.45
N GLY A 202 6.59 9.65 -10.69
CA GLY A 202 7.11 11.02 -10.67
C GLY A 202 6.31 12.00 -9.79
N TRP A 203 5.45 11.53 -8.88
CA TRP A 203 4.70 12.40 -7.97
C TRP A 203 5.61 13.29 -7.10
N GLN A 204 6.82 12.82 -6.78
CA GLN A 204 7.83 13.54 -6.01
C GLN A 204 8.21 14.87 -6.66
N ASN A 205 8.29 14.92 -7.99
CA ASN A 205 8.62 16.16 -8.70
C ASN A 205 7.52 17.21 -8.55
N ARG A 206 6.26 16.80 -8.38
CA ARG A 206 5.10 17.71 -8.19
C ARG A 206 5.07 18.30 -6.79
N THR A 207 5.53 17.55 -5.80
CA THR A 207 5.68 18.07 -4.43
C THR A 207 6.84 19.08 -4.34
N LEU A 208 7.89 18.92 -5.14
CA LEU A 208 9.05 19.83 -5.12
C LEU A 208 8.88 21.11 -5.93
N LEU A 209 8.16 21.09 -7.07
CA LEU A 209 8.22 22.19 -8.05
C LEU A 209 7.15 23.28 -7.89
N GLY A 210 6.22 23.17 -6.94
CA GLY A 210 5.08 24.09 -6.87
C GLY A 210 4.21 24.04 -8.14
N ARG A 211 2.99 24.56 -8.08
CA ARG A 211 2.03 24.48 -9.20
C ARG A 211 2.44 25.43 -10.34
N ARG A 212 3.37 25.04 -11.21
CA ARG A 212 3.49 25.64 -12.56
C ARG A 212 2.74 24.78 -13.57
N GLN A 213 1.51 25.18 -13.86
CA GLN A 213 0.79 24.75 -15.05
C GLN A 213 1.55 25.21 -16.30
N GLY A 214 1.95 24.24 -17.11
CA GLY A 214 2.37 24.41 -18.49
C GLY A 214 2.69 23.03 -19.03
N ARG A 215 1.92 22.56 -20.02
CA ARG A 215 2.17 21.31 -20.76
C ARG A 215 3.64 21.26 -21.20
N ALA A 216 4.49 20.60 -20.44
CA ALA A 216 5.81 20.21 -20.89
C ALA A 216 5.68 18.79 -21.44
N SER A 217 5.82 18.70 -22.76
CA SER A 217 5.93 17.43 -23.49
C SER A 217 6.97 16.54 -22.82
N ILE A 218 6.66 15.24 -22.78
CA ILE A 218 7.60 14.18 -22.45
C ILE A 218 8.65 14.20 -23.55
N ASP A 219 9.74 14.93 -23.35
CA ASP A 219 10.97 14.64 -24.05
C ASP A 219 12.16 14.86 -23.12
N SER A 220 12.77 13.75 -22.77
CA SER A 220 13.95 13.66 -21.93
C SER A 220 15.15 14.23 -22.69
N ARG A 221 15.75 15.31 -22.20
CA ARG A 221 17.19 15.58 -22.35
C ARG A 221 17.64 16.67 -21.39
N ASN A 222 18.43 16.23 -20.40
CA ASN A 222 19.57 16.93 -19.82
C ASN A 222 19.44 18.47 -19.78
N THR A 223 18.78 18.99 -18.75
CA THR A 223 18.93 20.40 -18.39
C THR A 223 19.28 20.46 -16.91
N GLU A 224 20.59 20.56 -16.63
CA GLU A 224 21.10 20.95 -15.33
C GLU A 224 20.55 22.35 -14.99
N LEU A 225 19.50 22.37 -14.18
CA LEU A 225 18.96 23.61 -13.63
C LEU A 225 19.87 24.08 -12.50
N LYS A 226 20.78 24.99 -12.83
CA LYS A 226 21.46 25.86 -11.87
C LYS A 226 20.42 26.78 -11.20
N GLY A 227 20.25 26.66 -9.88
CA GLY A 227 19.45 27.58 -9.07
C GLY A 227 18.90 26.94 -7.79
N ASP A 228 19.73 26.86 -6.75
CA ASP A 228 19.40 26.43 -5.38
C ASP A 228 18.47 27.43 -4.66
N ALA A 229 17.20 27.47 -5.05
CA ALA A 229 16.14 27.94 -4.17
C ALA A 229 15.03 26.90 -4.24
N ALA A 230 15.07 25.92 -3.34
CA ALA A 230 13.97 24.98 -3.14
C ALA A 230 12.68 25.81 -2.94
N ILE A 231 11.80 25.79 -3.93
CA ILE A 231 10.50 26.46 -3.85
C ILE A 231 9.77 25.75 -2.70
N LYS A 232 9.69 26.43 -1.55
CA LYS A 232 8.96 25.91 -0.39
C LYS A 232 7.49 25.81 -0.77
N ASP A 233 6.94 24.61 -0.72
CA ASP A 233 5.53 24.38 -0.97
C ASP A 233 4.71 25.02 0.16
N GLU A 234 4.17 26.21 -0.10
CA GLU A 234 3.48 27.04 0.90
C GLU A 234 2.37 26.28 1.63
N MET A 235 1.61 25.45 0.91
CA MET A 235 0.57 24.59 1.48
C MET A 235 1.15 23.58 2.49
N VAL A 236 2.31 22.99 2.20
CA VAL A 236 2.95 22.03 3.12
C VAL A 236 3.52 22.75 4.34
N GLU A 237 4.01 23.97 4.17
CA GLU A 237 4.47 24.82 5.27
C GLU A 237 3.30 25.31 6.15
N ASP A 238 2.13 25.60 5.56
CA ASP A 238 0.90 25.89 6.31
C ASP A 238 0.50 24.70 7.18
N VAL A 239 0.48 23.49 6.60
CA VAL A 239 0.20 22.27 7.36
C VAL A 239 1.24 22.04 8.45
N ALA A 240 2.52 22.32 8.20
CA ALA A 240 3.56 22.23 9.21
C ALA A 240 3.29 23.18 10.39
N ARG A 241 2.89 24.43 10.13
CA ARG A 241 2.49 25.40 11.16
C ARG A 241 1.27 24.92 11.95
N MET A 242 0.27 24.35 11.27
CA MET A 242 -0.93 23.82 11.91
C MET A 242 -0.61 22.60 12.80
N LEU A 243 0.27 21.72 12.34
CA LEU A 243 0.76 20.59 13.12
C LEU A 243 1.52 21.05 14.35
N ASP A 244 2.46 22.00 14.21
CA ASP A 244 3.22 22.53 15.35
C ASP A 244 2.30 23.18 16.39
N ALA A 245 1.31 23.98 15.94
CA ALA A 245 0.34 24.63 16.81
C ALA A 245 -0.60 23.64 17.52
N SER A 246 -0.86 22.48 16.92
CA SER A 246 -1.83 21.49 17.43
C SER A 246 -1.18 20.24 18.03
N LYS A 247 0.15 20.15 18.12
CA LYS A 247 0.87 18.92 18.50
C LYS A 247 0.49 18.40 19.88
N ASP A 248 0.25 19.30 20.85
CA ASP A 248 -0.17 18.94 22.19
C ASP A 248 -1.61 18.39 22.20
N ASP A 249 -2.51 19.01 21.42
CA ASP A 249 -3.88 18.51 21.24
C ASP A 249 -3.91 17.13 20.55
N ILE A 250 -3.01 16.91 19.57
CA ILE A 250 -2.87 15.60 18.91
C ILE A 250 -2.36 14.54 19.89
N LYS A 251 -1.35 14.89 20.69
CA LYS A 251 -0.80 14.01 21.73
C LYS A 251 -1.87 13.66 22.77
N GLU A 252 -2.62 14.67 23.23
CA GLU A 252 -3.72 14.49 24.17
C GLU A 252 -4.80 13.57 23.60
N LEU A 253 -5.24 13.78 22.35
CA LEU A 253 -6.18 12.90 21.66
C LEU A 253 -5.65 11.47 21.57
N TRP A 254 -4.39 11.29 21.17
CA TRP A 254 -3.77 9.98 21.01
C TRP A 254 -3.69 9.22 22.34
N GLU A 255 -3.35 9.92 23.42
CA GLU A 255 -3.20 9.36 24.76
C GLU A 255 -4.51 9.24 25.53
N HIS A 256 -5.58 9.86 25.04
CA HIS A 256 -6.87 9.92 25.71
C HIS A 256 -7.41 8.51 26.07
N PRO A 257 -7.86 8.28 27.33
CA PRO A 257 -8.27 6.95 27.81
C PRO A 257 -9.34 6.28 26.97
N THR A 258 -10.29 7.04 26.41
CA THR A 258 -11.34 6.50 25.52
C THR A 258 -10.75 6.00 24.21
N VAL A 259 -9.82 6.74 23.61
CA VAL A 259 -9.13 6.33 22.37
C VAL A 259 -8.31 5.07 22.61
N ARG A 260 -7.51 5.04 23.69
CA ARG A 260 -6.74 3.85 24.09
C ARG A 260 -7.63 2.63 24.33
N ARG A 261 -8.77 2.81 25.00
CA ARG A 261 -9.76 1.76 25.24
C ARG A 261 -10.43 1.27 23.96
N MET A 262 -10.72 2.16 23.02
CA MET A 262 -11.30 1.77 21.73
C MET A 262 -10.32 1.00 20.86
N ILE A 263 -9.03 1.36 20.89
CA ILE A 263 -7.96 0.61 20.23
C ILE A 263 -7.84 -0.78 20.85
N SER A 264 -7.77 -0.89 22.19
CA SER A 264 -7.64 -2.18 22.87
C SER A 264 -8.86 -3.09 22.67
N LYS A 265 -10.07 -2.51 22.63
CA LYS A 265 -11.31 -3.22 22.30
C LYS A 265 -11.53 -3.42 20.80
N ARG A 266 -10.59 -2.99 19.93
CA ARG A 266 -10.66 -3.09 18.47
C ARG A 266 -11.88 -2.42 17.84
N LYS A 267 -12.51 -1.47 18.55
CA LYS A 267 -13.59 -0.61 18.05
C LYS A 267 -13.05 0.50 17.16
N LEU A 268 -11.84 0.96 17.45
CA LEU A 268 -11.06 1.87 16.61
C LEU A 268 -9.95 1.08 15.92
N ARG A 269 -10.09 0.91 14.60
CA ARG A 269 -9.05 0.30 13.75
C ARG A 269 -8.34 1.42 13.01
N LEU A 270 -7.07 1.58 13.36
CA LEU A 270 -6.14 2.47 12.68
C LEU A 270 -5.18 1.67 11.81
N GLU A 271 -4.64 2.35 10.82
CA GLU A 271 -3.61 1.81 9.98
C GLU A 271 -2.28 1.68 10.74
N GLU A 272 -1.37 0.84 10.24
CA GLU A 272 -0.13 0.51 10.96
C GLU A 272 0.77 1.73 11.16
N TRP A 273 0.82 2.64 10.17
CA TRP A 273 1.60 3.87 10.25
C TRP A 273 1.06 4.88 11.27
N SER A 274 -0.22 4.80 11.65
CA SER A 274 -0.82 5.73 12.62
C SER A 274 -0.14 5.62 13.97
N HIS A 275 0.16 4.40 14.43
CA HIS A 275 0.84 4.19 15.71
C HIS A 275 2.26 4.75 15.67
N PHE A 276 2.98 4.49 14.57
CA PHE A 276 4.34 4.97 14.37
C PHE A 276 4.42 6.51 14.45
N PHE A 277 3.62 7.21 13.63
CA PHE A 277 3.70 8.67 13.58
C PHE A 277 3.07 9.37 14.80
N LEU A 278 1.97 8.86 15.35
CA LEU A 278 1.32 9.53 16.50
C LEU A 278 2.12 9.38 17.80
N ASN A 279 2.92 8.32 17.97
CA ASN A 279 3.85 8.20 19.09
C ASN A 279 4.96 9.27 19.03
N ASP A 280 5.37 9.66 17.82
CA ASP A 280 6.45 10.60 17.55
C ASP A 280 5.95 12.00 17.13
N ILE A 281 4.68 12.32 17.42
CA ILE A 281 4.06 13.56 16.91
C ILE A 281 4.84 14.81 17.32
N MET A 282 5.45 14.81 18.50
CA MET A 282 6.25 15.94 19.01
C MET A 282 7.51 16.20 18.18
N ARG A 283 8.06 15.18 17.51
CA ARG A 283 9.20 15.28 16.59
C ARG A 283 8.72 15.67 15.19
N ILE A 284 7.64 15.06 14.72
CA ILE A 284 7.12 15.23 13.36
C ILE A 284 6.50 16.62 13.15
N ALA A 285 5.90 17.18 14.20
CA ALA A 285 5.27 18.49 14.16
C ALA A 285 6.27 19.66 14.32
N GLN A 286 7.56 19.41 14.55
CA GLN A 286 8.53 20.49 14.76
C GLN A 286 8.73 21.33 13.49
N PRO A 287 8.93 22.66 13.63
CA PRO A 287 9.35 23.50 12.52
C PRO A 287 10.64 22.98 11.88
N GLY A 288 10.66 22.87 10.55
CA GLY A 288 11.81 22.34 9.82
C GLY A 288 11.96 20.82 9.84
N TYR A 289 10.94 20.08 10.32
CA TYR A 289 10.91 18.62 10.24
C TYR A 289 11.30 18.11 8.85
N THR A 290 12.28 17.21 8.85
CA THR A 290 12.75 16.49 7.67
C THR A 290 12.58 14.99 7.92
N PRO A 291 11.86 14.26 7.05
CA PRO A 291 11.64 12.83 7.23
C PRO A 291 12.94 12.06 7.36
N THR A 292 13.01 11.18 8.36
CA THR A 292 14.08 10.19 8.51
C THR A 292 13.87 9.03 7.53
N ILE A 293 14.87 8.16 7.38
CA ILE A 293 14.69 6.93 6.59
C ILE A 293 13.55 6.07 7.17
N ASP A 294 13.46 5.99 8.50
CA ASP A 294 12.43 5.23 9.18
C ASP A 294 11.03 5.80 8.93
N ASP A 295 10.90 7.15 8.93
CA ASP A 295 9.65 7.82 8.53
C ASP A 295 9.25 7.48 7.09
N ILE A 296 10.21 7.45 6.17
CA ILE A 296 9.97 7.14 4.77
C ILE A 296 9.54 5.67 4.60
N LEU A 297 10.13 4.74 5.35
CA LEU A 297 9.78 3.32 5.31
C LEU A 297 8.36 3.06 5.85
N HIS A 298 7.92 3.81 6.86
CA HIS A 298 6.58 3.73 7.44
C HIS A 298 5.52 4.56 6.69
N ALA A 299 5.93 5.58 5.92
CA ALA A 299 5.02 6.40 5.14
C ALA A 299 4.29 5.57 4.07
N ARG A 300 2.95 5.70 4.05
CA ARG A 300 2.07 4.97 3.14
C ARG A 300 1.47 5.89 2.08
N ILE A 301 1.66 5.47 0.84
CA ILE A 301 1.00 6.03 -0.33
C ILE A 301 0.66 4.90 -1.30
N GLN A 302 -0.47 5.00 -1.99
CA GLN A 302 -0.87 3.97 -2.96
C GLN A 302 -0.37 4.39 -4.34
N THR A 303 0.49 3.57 -4.96
CA THR A 303 0.92 3.78 -6.34
C THR A 303 -0.11 3.23 -7.31
N MET A 304 -0.33 3.92 -8.44
CA MET A 304 -1.16 3.44 -9.54
C MET A 304 -0.32 2.71 -10.58
N GLY A 305 -0.82 1.57 -11.03
CA GLY A 305 -0.21 0.82 -12.11
C GLY A 305 1.05 0.09 -11.67
N VAL A 306 2.04 0.05 -12.57
CA VAL A 306 3.31 -0.63 -12.37
C VAL A 306 4.44 0.41 -12.34
N ALA A 307 5.25 0.37 -11.30
CA ALA A 307 6.46 1.17 -11.18
C ALA A 307 7.68 0.29 -11.45
N GLU A 308 8.51 0.70 -12.40
CA GLU A 308 9.79 0.07 -12.71
C GLU A 308 10.91 0.86 -12.05
N HIS A 309 11.79 0.17 -11.32
CA HIS A 309 12.96 0.73 -10.70
C HIS A 309 14.20 -0.01 -11.18
N THR A 310 15.17 0.75 -11.68
CA THR A 310 16.41 0.21 -12.21
C THR A 310 17.55 0.42 -11.22
N PHE A 311 18.31 -0.63 -10.95
CA PHE A 311 19.47 -0.60 -10.05
C PHE A 311 20.67 -1.22 -10.74
N ASP A 312 21.83 -0.58 -10.66
CA ASP A 312 23.08 -1.19 -11.07
C ASP A 312 23.66 -1.97 -9.88
N VAL A 313 23.74 -3.29 -10.02
CA VAL A 313 24.15 -4.20 -8.95
C VAL A 313 25.45 -4.88 -9.35
N ASP A 314 26.49 -4.69 -8.55
CA ASP A 314 27.75 -5.42 -8.75
C ASP A 314 27.60 -6.87 -8.27
N LEU A 315 27.80 -7.80 -9.21
CA LEU A 315 27.72 -9.23 -9.03
C LEU A 315 29.07 -9.85 -9.43
N HIS A 316 29.87 -10.20 -8.43
CA HIS A 316 31.16 -10.90 -8.61
C HIS A 316 32.10 -10.22 -9.63
N GLY A 317 32.16 -8.88 -9.60
CA GLY A 317 33.03 -8.08 -10.47
C GLY A 317 32.43 -7.76 -11.85
N LYS A 318 31.13 -8.04 -12.06
CA LYS A 318 30.36 -7.59 -13.21
C LYS A 318 29.18 -6.75 -12.73
N SER A 319 29.06 -5.54 -13.24
CA SER A 319 27.86 -4.72 -13.06
C SER A 319 26.73 -5.30 -13.89
N VAL A 320 25.62 -5.65 -13.24
CA VAL A 320 24.40 -6.15 -13.87
C VAL A 320 23.25 -5.23 -13.50
N THR A 321 22.47 -4.84 -14.49
CA THR A 321 21.30 -3.98 -14.27
C THR A 321 20.11 -4.83 -13.83
N TRP A 322 19.50 -4.43 -12.71
CA TRP A 322 18.33 -5.05 -12.12
C TRP A 322 17.11 -4.17 -12.36
N HIS A 323 16.05 -4.75 -12.92
CA HIS A 323 14.75 -4.10 -13.11
C HIS A 323 13.76 -4.68 -12.10
N LEU A 324 13.37 -3.87 -11.13
CA LEU A 324 12.41 -4.21 -10.09
C LEU A 324 11.04 -3.60 -10.42
N PHE A 325 10.04 -4.44 -10.64
CA PHE A 325 8.67 -4.03 -10.90
C PHE A 325 7.83 -4.11 -9.62
N ASP A 326 7.40 -2.97 -9.08
CA ASP A 326 6.40 -2.88 -8.01
C ASP A 326 5.01 -2.74 -8.63
N VAL A 327 4.18 -3.77 -8.44
CA VAL A 327 2.82 -3.84 -8.99
C VAL A 327 1.76 -3.71 -7.90
N GLY A 328 0.62 -3.12 -8.26
CA GLY A 328 -0.54 -3.00 -7.37
C GLY A 328 -1.02 -4.35 -6.82
N GLY A 329 -1.18 -4.43 -5.49
CA GLY A 329 -1.55 -5.68 -4.79
C GLY A 329 -3.05 -5.94 -4.63
N ALA A 330 -3.89 -4.94 -4.87
CA ALA A 330 -5.35 -5.04 -4.75
C ALA A 330 -5.92 -5.99 -5.80
N ARG A 331 -7.01 -6.71 -5.49
CA ARG A 331 -7.60 -7.72 -6.40
C ARG A 331 -7.91 -7.16 -7.80
N GLY A 332 -8.45 -5.94 -7.86
CA GLY A 332 -8.78 -5.28 -9.12
C GLY A 332 -7.58 -4.93 -10.00
N GLN A 333 -6.36 -4.91 -9.46
CA GLN A 333 -5.15 -4.49 -10.19
C GLN A 333 -4.30 -5.68 -10.68
N ARG A 334 -4.61 -6.92 -10.27
CA ARG A 334 -3.75 -8.09 -10.54
C ARG A 334 -3.61 -8.44 -12.03
N HIS A 335 -4.56 -8.01 -12.85
CA HIS A 335 -4.50 -8.20 -14.31
C HIS A 335 -3.34 -7.45 -14.95
N SER A 336 -2.84 -6.36 -14.32
CA SER A 336 -1.71 -5.58 -14.85
C SER A 336 -0.37 -6.30 -14.71
N TRP A 337 -0.31 -7.45 -14.04
CA TRP A 337 0.93 -8.19 -13.80
C TRP A 337 1.34 -9.05 -14.99
N ILE A 338 0.35 -9.55 -15.74
CA ILE A 338 0.55 -10.53 -16.83
C ILE A 338 1.59 -10.08 -17.86
N PRO A 339 1.60 -8.81 -18.34
CA PRO A 339 2.59 -8.36 -19.32
C PRO A 339 4.06 -8.48 -18.87
N TYR A 340 4.31 -8.64 -17.56
CA TYR A 340 5.65 -8.71 -16.99
C TYR A 340 6.08 -10.15 -16.65
N PHE A 341 5.27 -11.16 -16.97
CA PHE A 341 5.54 -12.56 -16.59
C PHE A 341 6.49 -13.29 -17.53
N ASP A 342 6.48 -12.97 -18.82
CA ASP A 342 7.13 -13.79 -19.86
C ASP A 342 8.66 -13.85 -19.74
N ASP A 343 9.28 -12.80 -19.18
CA ASP A 343 10.74 -12.69 -19.04
C ASP A 343 11.21 -12.37 -17.62
N ALA A 344 10.36 -12.57 -16.61
CA ALA A 344 10.76 -12.43 -15.22
C ALA A 344 11.83 -13.46 -14.83
N ASN A 345 12.94 -13.02 -14.22
CA ASN A 345 13.97 -13.94 -13.69
C ASN A 345 13.58 -14.45 -12.30
N ALA A 346 13.03 -13.58 -11.45
CA ALA A 346 12.56 -13.97 -10.13
C ALA A 346 11.31 -13.19 -9.68
N ILE A 347 10.55 -13.81 -8.78
CA ILE A 347 9.44 -13.19 -8.06
C ILE A 347 9.80 -13.19 -6.57
N ILE A 348 9.66 -12.03 -5.94
CA ILE A 348 9.61 -11.90 -4.50
C ILE A 348 8.15 -11.73 -4.09
N PHE A 349 7.56 -12.80 -3.56
CA PHE A 349 6.21 -12.80 -3.04
C PHE A 349 6.21 -12.36 -1.57
N VAL A 350 5.53 -11.26 -1.27
CA VAL A 350 5.45 -10.69 0.08
C VAL A 350 4.08 -10.97 0.67
N ALA A 351 4.04 -11.78 1.74
CA ALA A 351 2.83 -12.19 2.45
C ALA A 351 2.84 -11.68 3.90
N PRO A 352 1.90 -10.82 4.32
CA PRO A 352 1.90 -10.27 5.68
C PRO A 352 1.22 -11.25 6.65
N ILE A 353 2.01 -12.04 7.38
CA ILE A 353 1.49 -13.08 8.27
C ILE A 353 0.79 -12.52 9.52
N SER A 354 1.01 -11.23 9.83
CA SER A 354 0.31 -10.53 10.90
C SER A 354 -1.16 -10.23 10.59
N ALA A 355 -1.61 -10.35 9.34
CA ALA A 355 -2.95 -9.97 8.90
C ALA A 355 -4.02 -11.04 9.15
N PHE A 356 -3.74 -12.05 10.00
CA PHE A 356 -4.65 -13.16 10.29
C PHE A 356 -5.99 -12.74 10.88
N ASP A 357 -6.07 -11.56 11.51
CA ASP A 357 -7.26 -10.99 12.12
C ASP A 357 -7.97 -9.93 11.25
N GLN A 358 -7.57 -9.82 9.97
CA GLN A 358 -8.03 -8.80 9.04
C GLN A 358 -8.68 -9.41 7.80
N TYR A 359 -9.62 -8.66 7.23
CA TYR A 359 -10.33 -8.97 5.99
C TYR A 359 -9.96 -7.95 4.92
N LEU A 360 -10.14 -8.31 3.65
CA LEU A 360 -9.88 -7.39 2.54
C LEU A 360 -10.82 -6.19 2.58
N GLU A 361 -10.35 -5.05 2.08
CA GLU A 361 -11.18 -3.85 1.96
C GLU A 361 -12.19 -4.00 0.83
N GLU A 362 -11.77 -4.62 -0.28
CA GLU A 362 -12.62 -4.90 -1.44
C GLU A 362 -13.61 -6.06 -1.21
N ASP A 363 -13.35 -6.92 -0.23
CA ASP A 363 -14.15 -8.10 0.07
C ASP A 363 -14.09 -8.45 1.57
N ALA A 364 -15.07 -7.93 2.31
CA ALA A 364 -15.16 -8.09 3.76
C ALA A 364 -15.37 -9.54 4.23
N ARG A 365 -15.62 -10.50 3.32
CA ARG A 365 -15.78 -11.92 3.66
C ARG A 365 -14.47 -12.69 3.59
N THR A 366 -13.48 -12.19 2.86
CA THR A 366 -12.23 -12.90 2.61
C THR A 366 -11.15 -12.45 3.59
N ASN A 367 -10.63 -13.40 4.38
CA ASN A 367 -9.48 -13.17 5.26
C ASN A 367 -8.23 -12.86 4.42
N ARG A 368 -7.39 -11.94 4.90
CA ARG A 368 -6.18 -11.52 4.17
C ARG A 368 -5.12 -12.61 4.03
N ILE A 369 -4.99 -13.52 5.00
CA ILE A 369 -4.07 -14.66 4.87
C ILE A 369 -4.57 -15.64 3.81
N ASP A 370 -5.88 -15.89 3.76
CA ASP A 370 -6.49 -16.77 2.77
C ASP A 370 -6.33 -16.21 1.35
N ASP A 371 -6.56 -14.90 1.15
CA ASP A 371 -6.29 -14.26 -0.14
C ASP A 371 -4.81 -14.36 -0.54
N SER A 372 -3.89 -14.17 0.42
CA SER A 372 -2.45 -14.34 0.16
C SER A 372 -2.09 -15.77 -0.25
N LEU A 373 -2.68 -16.80 0.38
CA LEU A 373 -2.49 -18.21 0.01
C LEU A 373 -3.10 -18.53 -1.36
N GLN A 374 -4.30 -18.02 -1.66
CA GLN A 374 -4.94 -18.18 -2.97
C GLN A 374 -4.10 -17.53 -4.07
N LEU A 375 -3.62 -16.31 -3.84
CA LEU A 375 -2.76 -15.60 -4.76
C LEU A 375 -1.43 -16.33 -5.01
N PHE A 376 -0.80 -16.84 -3.95
CA PHE A 376 0.41 -17.62 -4.07
C PHE A 376 0.17 -18.95 -4.81
N THR A 377 -1.00 -19.56 -4.64
CA THR A 377 -1.42 -20.74 -5.42
C THR A 377 -1.52 -20.42 -6.90
N GLN A 378 -2.11 -19.28 -7.27
CA GLN A 378 -2.19 -18.82 -8.66
C GLN A 378 -0.80 -18.59 -9.27
N ILE A 379 0.12 -17.99 -8.52
CA ILE A 379 1.50 -17.77 -8.98
C ILE A 379 2.23 -19.10 -9.18
N CYS A 380 2.11 -20.02 -8.22
CA CYS A 380 2.80 -21.32 -8.32
C CYS A 380 2.29 -22.17 -9.49
N SER A 381 0.98 -22.14 -9.75
CA SER A 381 0.33 -22.94 -10.82
C SER A 381 0.38 -22.29 -12.22
N ASN A 382 0.80 -21.02 -12.31
CA ASN A 382 0.87 -20.31 -13.58
C ASN A 382 1.94 -20.90 -14.51
N GLN A 383 1.55 -21.19 -15.75
CA GLN A 383 2.41 -21.82 -16.76
C GLN A 383 3.52 -20.89 -17.27
N LEU A 384 3.27 -19.58 -17.35
CA LEU A 384 4.27 -18.58 -17.77
C LEU A 384 5.39 -18.46 -16.74
N LEU A 385 5.06 -18.64 -15.46
CA LEU A 385 5.99 -18.48 -14.34
C LEU A 385 6.78 -19.76 -14.01
N LYS A 386 6.63 -20.83 -14.80
CA LYS A 386 7.18 -22.16 -14.52
C LYS A 386 8.71 -22.21 -14.35
N LYS A 387 9.45 -21.27 -14.94
CA LYS A 387 10.92 -21.18 -14.89
C LYS A 387 11.42 -20.11 -13.91
N VAL A 388 10.53 -19.27 -13.40
CA VAL A 388 10.87 -18.10 -12.58
C VAL A 388 11.28 -18.54 -11.18
N HIS A 389 12.35 -17.94 -10.65
CA HIS A 389 12.80 -18.20 -9.28
C HIS A 389 11.81 -17.62 -8.26
N LEU A 390 11.45 -18.38 -7.23
CA LEU A 390 10.49 -17.95 -6.23
C LEU A 390 11.17 -17.68 -4.88
N VAL A 391 10.94 -16.47 -4.37
CA VAL A 391 11.31 -16.03 -3.03
C VAL A 391 10.02 -15.67 -2.30
N LEU A 392 9.85 -16.16 -1.07
CA LEU A 392 8.71 -15.92 -0.21
C LEU A 392 9.16 -15.15 1.03
N PHE A 393 8.63 -13.95 1.20
CA PHE A 393 8.78 -13.15 2.42
C PHE A 393 7.51 -13.28 3.24
N LEU A 394 7.63 -13.92 4.40
CA LEU A 394 6.61 -13.92 5.44
C LEU A 394 6.83 -12.68 6.29
N ASN A 395 6.15 -11.60 5.91
CA ASN A 395 6.41 -10.25 6.38
C ASN A 395 5.57 -9.85 7.60
N LYS A 396 6.00 -8.75 8.26
CA LYS A 396 5.37 -8.12 9.43
C LYS A 396 5.44 -9.01 10.67
N THR A 397 6.59 -9.65 10.88
CA THR A 397 6.84 -10.52 12.03
C THR A 397 6.76 -9.77 13.35
N ASP A 398 7.22 -8.52 13.37
CA ASP A 398 7.11 -7.56 14.46
C ASP A 398 5.63 -7.29 14.83
N VAL A 399 4.79 -7.00 13.84
CA VAL A 399 3.35 -6.76 14.05
C VAL A 399 2.65 -8.02 14.53
N LEU A 400 3.04 -9.20 14.01
CA LEU A 400 2.54 -10.48 14.49
C LEU A 400 2.87 -10.68 15.97
N GLN A 401 4.13 -10.46 16.36
CA GLN A 401 4.58 -10.59 17.74
C GLN A 401 3.82 -9.64 18.67
N ALA A 402 3.65 -8.37 18.29
CA ALA A 402 2.88 -7.38 19.04
C ALA A 402 1.41 -7.80 19.22
N LYS A 403 0.77 -8.31 18.16
CA LYS A 403 -0.61 -8.81 18.22
C LYS A 403 -0.74 -9.99 19.19
N LEU A 404 0.16 -10.96 19.13
CA LEU A 404 0.15 -12.12 20.04
C LEU A 404 0.38 -11.68 21.50
N ALA A 405 1.31 -10.76 21.73
CA ALA A 405 1.59 -10.20 23.06
C ALA A 405 0.37 -9.46 23.65
N SER A 406 -0.43 -8.80 22.81
CA SER A 406 -1.71 -8.18 23.23
C SER A 406 -2.84 -9.18 23.53
N GLY A 407 -2.59 -10.49 23.40
CA GLY A 407 -3.52 -11.55 23.76
C GLY A 407 -4.43 -12.04 22.63
N LEU A 408 -4.23 -11.60 21.38
CA LEU A 408 -4.99 -12.10 20.24
C LEU A 408 -4.78 -13.59 20.06
N LYS A 409 -5.88 -14.29 19.80
CA LYS A 409 -5.88 -15.73 19.52
C LYS A 409 -6.05 -15.99 18.03
N VAL A 410 -5.10 -16.70 17.42
CA VAL A 410 -5.11 -17.02 15.98
C VAL A 410 -6.28 -17.94 15.63
N ASN A 411 -6.57 -18.94 16.47
CA ASN A 411 -7.67 -19.89 16.25
C ASN A 411 -9.07 -19.24 16.18
N LYS A 412 -9.24 -18.03 16.71
CA LYS A 412 -10.48 -17.25 16.58
C LYS A 412 -10.75 -16.80 15.15
N TYR A 413 -9.70 -16.61 14.35
CA TYR A 413 -9.79 -16.09 12.99
C TYR A 413 -9.44 -17.15 11.94
N ILE A 414 -8.52 -18.05 12.26
CA ILE A 414 -8.06 -19.14 11.40
C ILE A 414 -8.43 -20.45 12.07
N THR A 415 -9.61 -20.98 11.75
CA THR A 415 -10.18 -22.18 12.41
C THR A 415 -9.30 -23.41 12.22
N SER A 416 -8.63 -23.54 11.08
CA SER A 416 -7.67 -24.62 10.79
C SER A 416 -6.40 -24.59 11.65
N PHE A 417 -6.15 -23.50 12.39
CA PHE A 417 -5.10 -23.45 13.40
C PHE A 417 -5.38 -24.39 14.59
N GLY A 418 -6.65 -24.68 14.88
CA GLY A 418 -7.06 -25.62 15.94
C GLY A 418 -6.50 -25.27 17.31
N ASP A 419 -6.02 -26.29 18.02
CA ASP A 419 -5.53 -26.19 19.42
C ASP A 419 -4.02 -25.94 19.53
N ARG A 420 -3.38 -25.47 18.46
CA ARG A 420 -1.94 -25.17 18.48
C ARG A 420 -1.62 -24.04 19.47
N PRO A 421 -0.43 -24.05 20.09
CA PRO A 421 0.00 -22.97 20.98
C PRO A 421 -0.07 -21.61 20.30
N ASN A 422 -0.64 -20.61 20.97
CA ASN A 422 -0.74 -19.24 20.46
C ASN A 422 0.56 -18.45 20.71
N GLU A 423 1.69 -19.07 20.38
CA GLU A 423 3.04 -18.57 20.56
C GLU A 423 3.64 -18.21 19.19
N TYR A 424 4.52 -17.21 19.17
CA TYR A 424 5.09 -16.68 17.93
C TYR A 424 5.66 -17.78 17.02
N GLU A 425 6.51 -18.65 17.55
CA GLU A 425 7.14 -19.73 16.76
C GLU A 425 6.14 -20.74 16.20
N SER A 426 5.11 -21.09 16.98
CA SER A 426 4.07 -22.02 16.54
C SER A 426 3.22 -21.42 15.41
N VAL A 427 2.85 -20.14 15.55
CA VAL A 427 2.05 -19.41 14.56
C VAL A 427 2.84 -19.21 13.26
N VAL A 428 4.10 -18.78 13.35
CA VAL A 428 4.98 -18.63 12.19
C VAL A 428 5.18 -19.96 11.47
N SER A 429 5.46 -21.03 12.22
CA SER A 429 5.64 -22.38 11.67
C SER A 429 4.38 -22.87 10.95
N TYR A 430 3.20 -22.59 11.52
CA TYR A 430 1.93 -22.93 10.90
C TYR A 430 1.73 -22.22 9.55
N PHE A 431 1.90 -20.89 9.50
CA PHE A 431 1.72 -20.14 8.24
C PHE A 431 2.78 -20.54 7.21
N ARG A 432 4.04 -20.68 7.63
CA ARG A 432 5.13 -21.16 6.78
C ARG A 432 4.80 -22.52 6.16
N ALA A 433 4.31 -23.47 6.96
CA ALA A 433 3.95 -24.79 6.47
C ALA A 433 2.85 -24.74 5.38
N HIS A 434 1.86 -23.86 5.52
CA HIS A 434 0.79 -23.71 4.52
C HIS A 434 1.32 -23.17 3.18
N PHE A 435 2.15 -22.13 3.20
CA PHE A 435 2.78 -21.63 1.97
C PHE A 435 3.70 -22.67 1.32
N LEU A 436 4.49 -23.39 2.13
CA LEU A 436 5.35 -24.48 1.64
C LEU A 436 4.53 -25.63 1.03
N GLN A 437 3.38 -25.97 1.61
CA GLN A 437 2.48 -26.98 1.09
C GLN A 437 1.85 -26.56 -0.24
N VAL A 438 1.42 -25.30 -0.35
CA VAL A 438 0.92 -24.72 -1.62
C VAL A 438 2.01 -24.83 -2.70
N HIS A 439 3.24 -24.42 -2.40
CA HIS A 439 4.34 -24.55 -3.34
C HIS A 439 4.59 -26.01 -3.72
N LYS A 440 4.74 -26.91 -2.75
CA LYS A 440 5.00 -28.34 -3.00
C LYS A 440 3.93 -28.98 -3.91
N LYS A 441 2.65 -28.65 -3.69
CA LYS A 441 1.54 -29.16 -4.48
C LYS A 441 1.55 -28.67 -5.94
N ASN A 442 2.09 -27.47 -6.18
CA ASN A 442 2.07 -26.80 -7.48
C ASN A 442 3.49 -26.65 -8.09
N ASN A 443 4.43 -27.53 -7.71
CA ASN A 443 5.84 -27.43 -8.12
C ASN A 443 6.30 -28.67 -8.90
N GLU A 444 5.63 -28.94 -10.02
CA GLU A 444 5.98 -30.00 -10.98
C GLU A 444 7.46 -29.91 -11.42
N ASN A 445 7.97 -28.68 -11.57
CA ASN A 445 9.32 -28.41 -12.09
C ASN A 445 10.42 -28.45 -11.02
N LYS A 446 10.11 -28.82 -9.77
CA LYS A 446 11.09 -28.89 -8.67
C LYS A 446 11.86 -27.57 -8.43
N ARG A 447 11.21 -26.42 -8.64
CA ARG A 447 11.77 -25.10 -8.28
C ARG A 447 12.09 -25.06 -6.79
N VAL A 448 13.17 -24.39 -6.43
CA VAL A 448 13.47 -24.11 -5.02
C VAL A 448 12.70 -22.87 -4.59
N LEU A 449 12.07 -22.93 -3.42
CA LEU A 449 11.41 -21.79 -2.78
C LEU A 449 12.27 -21.30 -1.61
N TYR A 450 12.82 -20.10 -1.74
CA TYR A 450 13.57 -19.46 -0.66
C TYR A 450 12.60 -18.72 0.25
N THR A 451 12.52 -19.10 1.52
CA THR A 451 11.56 -18.51 2.46
C THR A 451 12.30 -17.74 3.55
N HIS A 452 11.92 -16.48 3.74
CA HIS A 452 12.47 -15.59 4.75
C HIS A 452 11.35 -15.05 5.64
N LEU A 453 11.62 -14.97 6.94
CA LEU A 453 10.82 -14.20 7.88
C LEU A 453 11.33 -12.77 7.83
N THR A 454 10.46 -11.79 7.62
CA THR A 454 10.89 -10.41 7.39
C THR A 454 10.12 -9.43 8.25
N ASN A 455 10.85 -8.45 8.79
CA ASN A 455 10.33 -7.13 9.05
C ASN A 455 11.00 -6.18 8.05
N VAL A 456 10.30 -5.81 6.98
CA VAL A 456 10.87 -4.96 5.93
C VAL A 456 11.18 -3.53 6.38
N THR A 457 10.78 -3.10 7.58
CA THR A 457 11.21 -1.81 8.14
C THR A 457 12.56 -1.92 8.87
N ASP A 458 13.01 -3.12 9.23
CA ASP A 458 14.36 -3.36 9.73
C ASP A 458 15.35 -3.34 8.56
N THR A 459 16.03 -2.20 8.38
CA THR A 459 16.98 -1.97 7.29
C THR A 459 18.15 -2.95 7.28
N LEU A 460 18.75 -3.22 8.43
CA LEU A 460 19.95 -4.07 8.49
C LEU A 460 19.61 -5.53 8.18
N ALA A 461 18.55 -6.05 8.80
CA ALA A 461 18.09 -7.40 8.53
C ALA A 461 17.62 -7.55 7.08
N THR A 462 16.87 -6.57 6.57
CA THR A 462 16.33 -6.63 5.20
C THR A 462 17.43 -6.54 4.15
N GLN A 463 18.45 -5.69 4.31
CA GLN A 463 19.60 -5.64 3.40
C GLN A 463 20.38 -6.95 3.37
N SER A 464 20.56 -7.60 4.53
CA SER A 464 21.17 -8.94 4.59
C SER A 464 20.34 -9.98 3.82
N ILE A 465 19.01 -9.93 3.97
CA ILE A 465 18.11 -10.82 3.22
C ILE A 465 18.16 -10.54 1.72
N ILE A 466 18.16 -9.28 1.29
CA ILE A 466 18.28 -8.89 -0.13
C ILE A 466 19.60 -9.41 -0.71
N ALA A 467 20.72 -9.29 0.02
CA ALA A 467 22.00 -9.87 -0.41
C ALA A 467 21.92 -11.39 -0.59
N ASN A 468 21.28 -12.10 0.34
CA ASN A 468 21.07 -13.55 0.23
C ASN A 468 20.18 -13.93 -0.97
N VAL A 469 19.14 -13.13 -1.24
CA VAL A 469 18.26 -13.29 -2.40
C VAL A 469 19.05 -13.09 -3.69
N ARG A 470 19.87 -12.04 -3.76
CA ARG A 470 20.77 -11.76 -4.88
C ARG A 470 21.69 -12.93 -5.18
N ASP A 471 22.37 -13.44 -4.16
CA ASP A 471 23.31 -14.54 -4.34
C ASP A 471 22.58 -15.84 -4.76
N SER A 472 21.35 -16.04 -4.28
CA SER A 472 20.50 -17.20 -4.65
C SER A 472 20.03 -17.12 -6.10
N ILE A 473 19.56 -15.95 -6.54
CA ILE A 473 19.13 -15.71 -7.93
C ILE A 473 20.33 -15.87 -8.87
N PHE A 474 21.49 -15.32 -8.50
CA PHE A 474 22.71 -15.45 -9.29
C PHE A 474 23.17 -16.90 -9.47
N ARG A 475 23.14 -17.71 -8.39
CA ARG A 475 23.44 -19.15 -8.48
C ARG A 475 22.46 -19.88 -9.41
N GLY A 476 21.19 -19.49 -9.41
CA GLY A 476 20.17 -20.00 -10.34
C GLY A 476 20.51 -19.67 -11.79
N TYR A 477 20.82 -18.40 -12.04
CA TYR A 477 21.20 -17.89 -13.35
C TYR A 477 22.46 -18.57 -13.91
N LEU A 478 23.50 -18.74 -13.09
CA LEU A 478 24.72 -19.46 -13.49
C LEU A 478 24.45 -20.91 -13.87
N LYS A 479 23.59 -21.62 -13.12
CA LYS A 479 23.23 -23.00 -13.47
C LYS A 479 22.51 -23.08 -14.82
N SER A 480 21.62 -22.14 -15.11
CA SER A 480 20.95 -22.09 -16.43
C SER A 480 21.89 -21.67 -17.55
N ALA A 481 22.83 -20.75 -17.30
CA ALA A 481 23.76 -20.26 -18.31
C ALA A 481 24.92 -21.23 -18.61
N ALA A 482 25.35 -22.04 -17.63
CA ALA A 482 26.39 -23.05 -17.79
C ALA A 482 25.88 -24.38 -18.39
N LEU A 483 24.56 -24.54 -18.55
CA LEU A 483 23.91 -25.70 -19.17
C LEU A 483 23.49 -25.45 -20.63
N VAL A 484 23.94 -24.33 -21.23
CA VAL A 484 23.77 -24.01 -22.66
C VAL A 484 25.07 -24.21 -23.40
#